data_AF-A0A8C9Y3F5-F1
#
_entry.id   AF-A0A8C9Y3F5-F1
#
_cell.length_a   1.000
_cell.length_b   1.000
_cell.length_c   1.000
_cell.angle_alpha   90.00
_cell.angle_beta   90.00
_cell.angle_gamma   90.00
#
_symmetry.space_group_name_H-M   'P 1'
#
loop_
_entity.id
_entity.type
_entity.pdbx_description
1 polymer ?
#
loop_
_entity_poly.entity_id
_entity_poly.type
_entity_poly.pdbx_seq_one_letter_code
_entity_poly.pdbx_strand_id
1 'polypeptide(L)'
;MTCRDPSPTQLMEDNHINMQSHSCDPDRPAHPGIFPTREAGKSNHQLAGSSVDFLVSVVLPAGGTGERTGLQTPKQFCSFLGRPLISYTIQAFERVSWIQSIVVVVAKENMDLMTDIVQRFQHKKVRAVPGGSTRHRSICNGVRALGDGEEERPKVVIIHDAVRPFVDEDLLYKIAMAAEEQGAAGAIRPLVSTVIATTSEGYLDHSLERAKYRASEMPQGFTYDVICQAYQKCSESDFEFGTECLHLALQYCGTNAKLIQGPPTLWKVTYKRDLAAAESIIKETLSRSACVITGGSEQAVTLADALQKAVGALDMKLDVIPDLMGENAGYLLKEWNFIQVSVNRSCLSEVEAVLTDLQAANRAVLHPLVVIWTSGRRTDSDSSKVHLSGSDELSVSGRGVEPATIMDLASAAKFRNILLYGIQLRQTKDAERWERSVLRLAEITSALIRERSPALVGQLLQA
;
A
#
# COMPACT_ATOMS: atom_id res chain seq x y z
N MET A 1 -48.25 17.19 49.70
CA MET A 1 -48.20 18.34 50.62
C MET A 1 -46.76 18.83 50.57
N THR A 2 -46.41 19.79 49.71
CA THR A 2 -46.58 21.26 49.76
C THR A 2 -45.19 21.88 49.93
N CYS A 3 -44.80 22.65 48.91
CA CYS A 3 -43.61 23.49 48.82
C CYS A 3 -43.47 24.44 50.02
N ARG A 4 -42.23 24.89 50.27
CA ARG A 4 -41.83 26.31 50.34
C ARG A 4 -40.36 26.46 50.78
N ASP A 5 -39.58 27.12 49.94
CA ASP A 5 -38.43 27.93 50.37
C ASP A 5 -38.90 29.08 51.26
N PRO A 6 -37.99 29.66 52.07
CA PRO A 6 -37.48 30.97 51.67
C PRO A 6 -36.00 31.23 52.02
N SER A 7 -35.31 31.94 51.14
CA SER A 7 -34.16 32.81 51.46
C SER A 7 -34.66 34.19 51.92
N PRO A 8 -33.86 35.04 52.62
CA PRO A 8 -33.05 36.02 51.87
C PRO A 8 -31.75 36.57 52.54
N THR A 9 -30.86 37.15 51.70
CA THR A 9 -29.93 38.32 51.92
C THR A 9 -28.78 38.21 52.95
N GLN A 10 -27.58 38.81 52.82
CA GLN A 10 -26.78 39.53 51.80
C GLN A 10 -25.40 39.84 52.45
N LEU A 11 -24.35 40.11 51.65
CA LEU A 11 -23.09 40.89 51.87
C LEU A 11 -21.93 40.17 51.16
N MET A 12 -21.59 40.56 49.92
CA MET A 12 -20.61 41.60 49.54
C MET A 12 -19.18 41.32 50.01
N GLU A 13 -18.31 40.92 49.08
CA GLU A 13 -17.06 41.64 48.82
C GLU A 13 -16.48 41.28 47.45
N ASP A 14 -16.07 42.34 46.76
CA ASP A 14 -15.59 42.41 45.38
C ASP A 14 -14.22 41.77 45.16
N ASN A 15 -13.98 41.26 43.95
CA ASN A 15 -12.72 41.52 43.26
C ASN A 15 -12.87 41.43 41.73
N HIS A 16 -12.36 42.49 41.10
CA HIS A 16 -12.51 42.86 39.69
C HIS A 16 -11.57 42.11 38.71
N ILE A 17 -11.87 42.34 37.41
CA ILE A 17 -10.99 42.30 36.20
C ILE A 17 -10.98 40.93 35.48
N ASN A 18 -11.31 40.72 34.19
CA ASN A 18 -11.65 41.56 33.02
C ASN A 18 -12.45 40.67 32.04
N MET A 19 -13.60 41.11 31.51
CA MET A 19 -14.27 40.47 30.37
C MET A 19 -14.33 41.46 29.21
N GLN A 20 -13.64 41.15 28.12
CA GLN A 20 -13.88 41.79 26.82
C GLN A 20 -14.94 41.00 26.06
N SER A 21 -16.03 41.71 25.79
CA SER A 21 -17.18 41.35 24.97
C SER A 21 -16.83 41.27 23.48
N HIS A 22 -17.40 40.29 22.75
CA HIS A 22 -17.95 40.54 21.40
C HIS A 22 -19.07 39.53 21.06
N SER A 23 -20.28 40.10 21.00
CA SER A 23 -21.52 39.74 20.28
C SER A 23 -21.65 38.39 19.54
N CYS A 24 -22.70 37.65 19.91
CA CYS A 24 -23.41 36.67 19.07
C CYS A 24 -24.41 37.37 18.14
N ASP A 25 -24.57 36.85 16.92
CA ASP A 25 -25.80 36.99 16.11
C ASP A 25 -26.09 35.64 15.42
N PRO A 26 -27.34 35.12 15.41
CA PRO A 26 -27.70 33.83 14.82
C PRO A 26 -28.35 33.95 13.42
N ASP A 27 -28.37 32.82 12.70
CA ASP A 27 -29.22 32.49 11.54
C ASP A 27 -28.90 33.05 10.14
N ARG A 28 -28.16 32.27 9.32
CA ARG A 28 -28.58 31.84 7.96
C ARG A 28 -27.70 30.71 7.39
N PRO A 29 -28.23 29.86 6.47
CA PRO A 29 -27.75 28.50 6.21
C PRO A 29 -26.52 28.42 5.29
N ALA A 30 -25.71 27.39 5.51
CA ALA A 30 -24.51 27.07 4.74
C ALA A 30 -24.85 26.54 3.32
N HIS A 31 -24.29 27.19 2.31
CA HIS A 31 -24.17 26.62 0.96
C HIS A 31 -22.99 25.64 0.89
N PRO A 32 -23.11 24.52 0.18
CA PRO A 32 -22.03 23.56 0.00
C PRO A 32 -21.15 23.97 -1.19
N GLY A 33 -19.87 24.21 -0.96
CA GLY A 33 -18.90 24.34 -2.05
C GLY A 33 -17.69 25.18 -1.69
N ILE A 34 -16.53 24.73 -2.16
CA ILE A 34 -15.19 25.35 -2.11
C ILE A 34 -14.37 24.93 -0.87
N PHE A 35 -13.65 23.81 -1.03
CA PHE A 35 -12.44 23.55 -0.25
C PHE A 35 -11.34 24.52 -0.72
N PRO A 36 -10.71 25.30 0.18
CA PRO A 36 -9.58 26.13 -0.22
C PRO A 36 -8.34 25.26 -0.48
N THR A 37 -7.84 25.34 -1.71
CA THR A 37 -6.50 24.91 -2.10
C THR A 37 -5.46 25.62 -1.25
N ARG A 38 -4.83 24.90 -0.31
CA ARG A 38 -3.62 25.37 0.35
C ARG A 38 -2.43 25.07 -0.55
N GLU A 39 -1.70 26.13 -0.88
CA GLU A 39 -0.40 26.09 -1.54
C GLU A 39 0.56 25.17 -0.79
N ALA A 40 1.19 24.27 -1.53
CA ALA A 40 2.24 23.39 -1.04
C ALA A 40 3.50 24.22 -0.74
N GLY A 41 3.64 24.62 0.52
CA GLY A 41 4.92 25.06 1.06
C GLY A 41 5.92 23.90 0.97
N LYS A 42 6.91 24.03 0.09
CA LYS A 42 8.07 23.13 -0.01
C LYS A 42 8.86 23.18 1.29
N SER A 43 8.64 22.24 2.19
CA SER A 43 9.63 21.86 3.20
C SER A 43 10.38 20.62 2.69
N ASN A 44 11.59 20.84 2.19
CA ASN A 44 12.58 19.78 2.06
C ASN A 44 13.04 19.38 3.47
N HIS A 45 12.22 18.59 4.17
CA HIS A 45 12.75 17.74 5.23
C HIS A 45 13.33 16.50 4.56
N GLN A 46 14.63 16.51 4.30
CA GLN A 46 15.40 15.27 4.33
C GLN A 46 15.13 14.63 5.70
N LEU A 47 14.39 13.51 5.71
CA LEU A 47 14.25 12.65 6.87
C LEU A 47 15.66 12.20 7.27
N ALA A 48 16.23 12.87 8.28
CA ALA A 48 17.31 12.30 9.06
C ALA A 48 16.79 10.94 9.55
N GLY A 49 17.45 9.85 9.14
CA GLY A 49 16.96 8.49 9.36
C GLY A 49 16.56 8.30 10.81
N SER A 50 15.31 7.87 11.03
CA SER A 50 14.81 7.52 12.35
C SER A 50 15.62 6.34 12.87
N SER A 51 16.63 6.61 13.70
CA SER A 51 17.51 5.59 14.25
C SER A 51 16.94 5.04 15.54
N VAL A 52 16.71 3.74 15.57
CA VAL A 52 16.44 2.99 16.80
C VAL A 52 17.76 2.30 17.20
N ASP A 53 18.25 2.56 18.40
CA ASP A 53 19.54 2.07 18.93
C ASP A 53 19.40 0.76 19.73
N PHE A 54 18.21 0.19 19.77
CA PHE A 54 17.89 -1.07 20.43
C PHE A 54 17.26 -2.10 19.46
N LEU A 55 17.30 -3.37 19.85
CA LEU A 55 16.74 -4.46 19.05
C LEU A 55 15.20 -4.45 19.08
N VAL A 56 14.60 -4.53 17.90
CA VAL A 56 13.15 -4.58 17.67
C VAL A 56 12.77 -5.76 16.77
N SER A 57 11.87 -6.60 17.27
CA SER A 57 11.29 -7.71 16.52
C SER A 57 9.78 -7.54 16.35
N VAL A 58 9.23 -8.21 15.34
CA VAL A 58 7.79 -8.17 15.03
C VAL A 58 7.15 -9.54 15.23
N VAL A 59 5.96 -9.60 15.80
CA VAL A 59 5.12 -10.80 15.86
C VAL A 59 3.83 -10.55 15.08
N LEU A 60 3.60 -11.39 14.07
CA LEU A 60 2.43 -11.36 13.19
C LEU A 60 1.52 -12.57 13.44
N PRO A 61 0.49 -12.48 14.32
CA PRO A 61 -0.54 -13.50 14.40
C PRO A 61 -1.32 -13.62 13.08
N ALA A 62 -1.24 -14.80 12.47
CA ALA A 62 -1.81 -15.17 11.18
C ALA A 62 -2.49 -16.56 11.20
N GLY A 63 -2.83 -17.07 12.39
CA GLY A 63 -3.46 -18.40 12.56
C GLY A 63 -4.98 -18.44 12.36
N GLY A 64 -5.65 -17.30 12.22
CA GLY A 64 -7.10 -17.26 12.09
C GLY A 64 -7.61 -17.79 10.75
N THR A 65 -8.76 -18.45 10.76
CA THR A 65 -9.46 -19.00 9.59
C THR A 65 -10.09 -17.93 8.71
N GLY A 66 -10.46 -16.78 9.29
CA GLY A 66 -11.01 -15.65 8.54
C GLY A 66 -12.49 -15.79 8.15
N GLU A 67 -13.26 -16.62 8.85
CA GLU A 67 -14.68 -16.97 8.61
C GLU A 67 -15.58 -15.85 8.06
N ARG A 68 -15.43 -14.61 8.54
CA ARG A 68 -16.24 -13.46 8.09
C ARG A 68 -16.07 -13.08 6.62
N THR A 69 -15.03 -13.55 5.92
CA THR A 69 -14.90 -13.36 4.47
C THR A 69 -15.76 -14.33 3.67
N GLY A 70 -16.17 -15.46 4.27
CA GLY A 70 -16.89 -16.53 3.58
C GLY A 70 -16.05 -17.24 2.51
N LEU A 71 -14.73 -17.07 2.51
CA LEU A 71 -13.82 -17.70 1.55
C LEU A 71 -13.27 -19.01 2.12
N GLN A 72 -12.96 -19.96 1.24
CA GLN A 72 -12.28 -21.21 1.61
C GLN A 72 -10.82 -20.96 2.01
N THR A 73 -10.18 -19.99 1.37
CA THR A 73 -8.80 -19.59 1.66
C THR A 73 -8.80 -18.59 2.83
N PRO A 74 -8.00 -18.81 3.88
CA PRO A 74 -7.81 -17.82 4.94
C PRO A 74 -7.36 -16.49 4.35
N LYS A 75 -7.97 -15.40 4.81
CA LYS A 75 -7.85 -14.08 4.17
C LYS A 75 -6.42 -13.54 4.04
N GLN A 76 -5.53 -13.89 4.97
CA GLN A 76 -4.11 -13.55 4.94
C GLN A 76 -3.38 -14.18 3.74
N PHE A 77 -3.92 -15.27 3.18
CA PHE A 77 -3.38 -15.95 2.00
C PHE A 77 -4.15 -15.62 0.71
N CYS A 78 -5.18 -14.76 0.77
CA CYS A 78 -5.83 -14.25 -0.44
C CYS A 78 -4.83 -13.49 -1.31
N SER A 79 -4.80 -13.81 -2.60
CA SER A 79 -3.83 -13.28 -3.56
C SER A 79 -4.34 -12.02 -4.24
N PHE A 80 -3.48 -11.00 -4.31
CA PHE A 80 -3.63 -9.79 -5.08
C PHE A 80 -2.46 -9.70 -6.04
N LEU A 81 -2.73 -9.53 -7.34
CA LEU A 81 -1.67 -9.45 -8.36
C LEU A 81 -0.64 -10.61 -8.27
N GLY A 82 -1.11 -11.82 -7.94
CA GLY A 82 -0.26 -13.02 -7.80
C GLY A 82 0.50 -13.15 -6.47
N ARG A 83 0.27 -12.24 -5.51
CA ARG A 83 0.95 -12.20 -4.20
C ARG A 83 -0.04 -12.24 -3.04
N PRO A 84 0.18 -13.06 -1.99
CA PRO A 84 -0.74 -13.16 -0.86
C PRO A 84 -0.67 -11.91 0.03
N LEU A 85 -1.81 -11.52 0.63
CA LEU A 85 -1.94 -10.34 1.50
C LEU A 85 -0.85 -10.27 2.59
N ILE A 86 -0.56 -11.38 3.26
CA ILE A 86 0.46 -11.44 4.32
C ILE A 86 1.85 -11.05 3.84
N SER A 87 2.19 -11.34 2.58
CA SER A 87 3.48 -10.98 2.01
C SER A 87 3.61 -9.47 1.86
N TYR A 88 2.53 -8.73 1.61
CA TYR A 88 2.53 -7.26 1.62
C TYR A 88 2.82 -6.72 3.03
N THR A 89 2.15 -7.28 4.05
CA THR A 89 2.39 -6.91 5.45
C THR A 89 3.84 -7.20 5.86
N ILE A 90 4.36 -8.40 5.59
CA ILE A 90 5.76 -8.75 5.87
C ILE A 90 6.71 -7.73 5.23
N GLN A 91 6.50 -7.40 3.95
CA GLN A 91 7.37 -6.46 3.26
C GLN A 91 7.34 -5.05 3.86
N ALA A 92 6.21 -4.60 4.41
CA ALA A 92 6.13 -3.30 5.09
C ALA A 92 7.11 -3.23 6.27
N PHE A 93 7.25 -4.33 7.02
CA PHE A 93 8.23 -4.42 8.12
C PHE A 93 9.66 -4.70 7.64
N GLU A 94 9.85 -5.56 6.63
CA GLU A 94 11.21 -5.88 6.14
C GLU A 94 11.96 -4.68 5.58
N ARG A 95 11.23 -3.72 4.99
CA ARG A 95 11.78 -2.46 4.46
C ARG A 95 12.34 -1.56 5.56
N VAL A 96 11.88 -1.72 6.79
CA VAL A 96 12.38 -0.96 7.94
C VAL A 96 13.70 -1.56 8.40
N SER A 97 14.77 -0.75 8.30
CA SER A 97 16.14 -1.23 8.49
C SER A 97 16.42 -1.70 9.92
N TRP A 98 15.88 -0.99 10.91
CA TRP A 98 16.07 -1.24 12.35
C TRP A 98 15.17 -2.34 12.93
N ILE A 99 14.31 -2.97 12.12
CA ILE A 99 13.59 -4.19 12.52
C ILE A 99 14.45 -5.40 12.14
N GLN A 100 14.90 -6.17 13.13
CA GLN A 100 15.85 -7.27 12.91
C GLN A 100 15.14 -8.56 12.48
N SER A 101 14.02 -8.91 13.11
CA SER A 101 13.32 -10.17 12.86
C SER A 101 11.80 -10.06 12.87
N ILE A 102 11.15 -10.95 12.13
CA ILE A 102 9.70 -11.03 11.98
C ILE A 102 9.27 -12.48 12.23
N VAL A 103 8.52 -12.71 13.29
CA VAL A 103 7.92 -14.01 13.60
C VAL A 103 6.49 -14.02 13.09
N VAL A 104 6.21 -14.91 12.13
CA VAL A 104 4.87 -15.10 11.56
C VAL A 104 4.25 -16.33 12.17
N VAL A 105 3.13 -16.15 12.88
CA VAL A 105 2.47 -17.23 13.60
C VAL A 105 1.29 -17.75 12.80
N VAL A 106 1.39 -18.94 12.22
CA VAL A 106 0.33 -19.54 11.38
C VAL A 106 -0.25 -20.80 12.01
N ALA A 107 -1.45 -21.18 11.60
CA ALA A 107 -2.00 -22.48 11.98
C ALA A 107 -1.08 -23.62 11.50
N LYS A 108 -1.02 -24.74 12.22
CA LYS A 108 -0.05 -25.82 11.96
C LYS A 108 -0.16 -26.35 10.53
N GLU A 109 -1.38 -26.49 10.03
CA GLU A 109 -1.72 -26.91 8.68
C GLU A 109 -1.26 -25.94 7.58
N ASN A 110 -0.95 -24.69 7.92
CA ASN A 110 -0.50 -23.66 6.97
C ASN A 110 1.01 -23.39 7.05
N MET A 111 1.77 -24.17 7.83
CA MET A 111 3.22 -23.98 7.99
C MET A 111 3.98 -24.15 6.67
N ASP A 112 3.66 -25.19 5.89
CA ASP A 112 4.31 -25.45 4.59
C ASP A 112 3.98 -24.33 3.60
N LEU A 113 2.71 -23.93 3.51
CA LEU A 113 2.27 -22.80 2.69
C LEU A 113 3.00 -21.51 3.06
N MET A 114 3.16 -21.22 4.35
CA MET A 114 3.89 -20.02 4.79
C MET A 114 5.38 -20.10 4.43
N THR A 115 6.00 -21.28 4.55
CA THR A 115 7.39 -21.51 4.15
C THR A 115 7.58 -21.28 2.64
N ASP A 116 6.66 -21.79 1.82
CA ASP A 116 6.64 -21.56 0.38
C ASP A 116 6.50 -20.07 0.04
N ILE A 117 5.64 -19.34 0.77
CA ILE A 117 5.48 -17.88 0.59
C ILE A 117 6.78 -17.16 0.94
N VAL A 118 7.43 -17.49 2.06
CA VAL A 118 8.71 -16.88 2.47
C VAL A 118 9.78 -17.09 1.41
N GLN A 119 9.92 -18.32 0.90
CA GLN A 119 10.90 -18.65 -0.14
C GLN A 119 10.57 -17.98 -1.47
N ARG A 120 9.32 -18.10 -1.93
CA ARG A 120 8.87 -17.57 -3.22
C ARG A 120 9.04 -16.06 -3.30
N PHE A 121 8.70 -15.32 -2.25
CA PHE A 121 8.79 -13.85 -2.22
C PHE A 121 10.09 -13.33 -1.59
N GLN A 122 11.04 -14.24 -1.32
CA GLN A 122 12.40 -13.93 -0.84
C GLN A 122 12.42 -13.08 0.44
N HIS A 123 11.50 -13.36 1.37
CA HIS A 123 11.48 -12.74 2.68
C HIS A 123 12.66 -13.26 3.52
N LYS A 124 13.54 -12.36 3.96
CA LYS A 124 14.83 -12.68 4.59
C LYS A 124 14.80 -12.60 6.11
N LYS A 125 13.92 -11.78 6.68
CA LYS A 125 13.84 -11.55 8.13
C LYS A 125 12.76 -12.40 8.81
N VAL A 126 12.17 -13.36 8.09
CA VAL A 126 10.96 -14.06 8.53
C VAL A 126 11.26 -15.45 9.07
N ARG A 127 10.68 -15.76 10.23
CA ARG A 127 10.54 -17.12 10.75
C ARG A 127 9.08 -17.46 10.97
N ALA A 128 8.62 -18.56 10.39
CA ALA A 128 7.27 -19.08 10.63
C ALA A 128 7.25 -19.96 11.89
N VAL A 129 6.21 -19.84 12.72
CA VAL A 129 6.01 -20.66 13.91
C VAL A 129 4.55 -21.10 14.06
N PRO A 130 4.28 -22.24 14.71
CA PRO A 130 2.91 -22.72 14.90
C PRO A 130 2.14 -21.87 15.92
N GLY A 131 0.92 -21.50 15.56
CA GLY A 131 -0.03 -20.78 16.41
C GLY A 131 -0.77 -21.65 17.41
N GLY A 132 -1.54 -20.98 18.25
CA GLY A 132 -2.50 -21.61 19.16
C GLY A 132 -3.94 -21.48 18.65
N SER A 133 -4.89 -22.02 19.42
CA SER A 133 -6.32 -21.95 19.08
C SER A 133 -6.89 -20.53 19.05
N THR A 134 -6.31 -19.61 19.83
CA THR A 134 -6.80 -18.23 19.97
C THR A 134 -5.73 -17.22 19.54
N ARG A 135 -6.15 -15.96 19.41
CA ARG A 135 -5.26 -14.84 19.09
C ARG A 135 -4.14 -14.71 20.14
N HIS A 136 -4.49 -14.68 21.42
CA HIS A 136 -3.50 -14.51 22.50
C HIS A 136 -2.55 -15.69 22.61
N ARG A 137 -3.01 -16.93 22.44
CA ARG A 137 -2.12 -18.10 22.43
C ARG A 137 -1.14 -18.05 21.25
N SER A 138 -1.60 -17.63 20.07
CA SER A 138 -0.74 -17.43 18.91
C SER A 138 0.32 -16.34 19.15
N ILE A 139 -0.07 -15.19 19.69
CA ILE A 139 0.87 -14.12 20.02
C ILE A 139 1.89 -14.59 21.07
N CYS A 140 1.44 -15.28 22.12
CA CYS A 140 2.31 -15.85 23.15
C CYS A 140 3.36 -16.79 22.55
N ASN A 141 2.97 -17.69 21.64
CA ASN A 141 3.92 -18.55 20.92
C ASN A 141 4.93 -17.73 20.10
N GLY A 142 4.47 -16.70 19.39
CA GLY A 142 5.34 -15.83 18.61
C GLY A 142 6.35 -15.06 19.46
N VAL A 143 5.90 -14.51 20.60
CA VAL A 143 6.76 -13.82 21.57
C VAL A 143 7.78 -14.78 22.18
N ARG A 144 7.35 -15.98 22.62
CA ARG A 144 8.27 -16.99 23.17
C ARG A 144 9.34 -17.40 22.18
N ALA A 145 8.94 -17.57 20.92
CA ALA A 145 9.87 -17.97 19.87
C ALA A 145 11.04 -16.97 19.74
N LEU A 146 10.81 -15.65 19.95
CA LEU A 146 11.87 -14.64 19.93
C LEU A 146 12.92 -14.87 21.04
N GLY A 147 12.51 -15.40 22.20
CA GLY A 147 13.41 -15.71 23.31
C GLY A 147 14.21 -16.99 23.16
N ASP A 148 13.71 -17.96 22.39
CA ASP A 148 14.29 -19.31 22.26
C ASP A 148 15.24 -19.45 21.05
N GLY A 149 15.22 -18.51 20.11
CA GLY A 149 15.85 -18.66 18.79
C GLY A 149 16.79 -17.55 18.33
N GLU A 150 17.03 -16.52 19.15
CA GLU A 150 17.92 -15.40 18.81
C GLU A 150 19.09 -15.32 19.81
N GLU A 151 20.28 -14.92 19.33
CA GLU A 151 21.47 -14.74 20.16
C GLU A 151 21.26 -13.66 21.24
N GLU A 152 20.50 -12.62 20.88
CA GLU A 152 20.09 -11.53 21.76
C GLU A 152 18.58 -11.34 21.72
N ARG A 153 17.97 -11.12 22.89
CA ARG A 153 16.53 -10.85 22.97
C ARG A 153 16.23 -9.43 22.50
N PRO A 154 15.12 -9.20 21.78
CA PRO A 154 14.73 -7.85 21.43
C PRO A 154 14.41 -7.03 22.67
N LYS A 155 14.75 -5.74 22.66
CA LYS A 155 14.30 -4.79 23.68
C LYS A 155 12.80 -4.55 23.56
N VAL A 156 12.33 -4.38 22.32
CA VAL A 156 10.93 -4.12 21.99
C VAL A 156 10.37 -5.16 21.02
N VAL A 157 9.14 -5.61 21.29
CA VAL A 157 8.36 -6.45 20.37
C VAL A 157 7.19 -5.64 19.85
N ILE A 158 7.07 -5.56 18.53
CA ILE A 158 5.89 -5.02 17.85
C ILE A 158 4.94 -6.16 17.52
N ILE A 159 3.70 -6.08 17.96
CA ILE A 159 2.62 -6.99 17.61
C ILE A 159 1.77 -6.32 16.54
N HIS A 160 1.54 -7.03 15.42
CA HIS A 160 0.73 -6.49 14.32
C HIS A 160 -0.10 -7.57 13.62
N ASP A 161 -1.33 -7.25 13.25
CA ASP A 161 -2.16 -8.22 12.51
C ASP A 161 -1.63 -8.41 11.08
N ALA A 162 -1.47 -9.66 10.64
CA ALA A 162 -0.98 -10.03 9.31
C ALA A 162 -1.85 -9.57 8.12
N VAL A 163 -2.99 -8.93 8.38
CA VAL A 163 -3.99 -8.47 7.40
C VAL A 163 -4.14 -6.94 7.39
N ARG A 164 -3.09 -6.23 7.83
CA ARG A 164 -2.99 -4.76 7.84
C ARG A 164 -1.72 -4.35 7.07
N PRO A 165 -1.72 -4.38 5.73
CA PRO A 165 -0.51 -4.19 4.93
C PRO A 165 -0.03 -2.73 4.84
N PHE A 166 -0.84 -1.74 5.23
CA PHE A 166 -0.59 -0.32 5.00
C PHE A 166 -0.10 0.40 6.26
N VAL A 167 1.06 -0.02 6.75
CA VAL A 167 1.76 0.59 7.90
C VAL A 167 3.04 1.28 7.42
N ASP A 168 3.32 2.47 7.93
CA ASP A 168 4.51 3.27 7.59
C ASP A 168 5.58 3.23 8.70
N GLU A 169 6.81 3.58 8.33
CA GLU A 169 7.96 3.56 9.24
C GLU A 169 7.84 4.62 10.34
N ASP A 170 7.27 5.79 10.04
CA ASP A 170 7.07 6.87 11.01
C ASP A 170 6.21 6.45 12.20
N LEU A 171 5.11 5.73 11.95
CA LEU A 171 4.27 5.19 13.02
C LEU A 171 4.99 4.09 13.79
N LEU A 172 5.70 3.20 13.09
CA LEU A 172 6.46 2.11 13.72
C LEU A 172 7.53 2.65 14.66
N TYR A 173 8.26 3.69 14.24
CA TYR A 173 9.25 4.38 15.05
C TYR A 173 8.62 4.99 16.32
N LYS A 174 7.50 5.71 16.17
CA LYS A 174 6.78 6.30 17.32
C LYS A 174 6.33 5.24 18.32
N ILE A 175 5.83 4.09 17.82
CA ILE A 175 5.41 2.97 18.66
C ILE A 175 6.60 2.33 19.35
N ALA A 176 7.71 2.11 18.65
CA ALA A 176 8.92 1.51 19.21
C ALA A 176 9.50 2.37 20.34
N MET A 177 9.70 3.67 20.10
CA MET A 177 10.22 4.61 21.09
C MET A 177 9.32 4.73 22.32
N ALA A 178 8.00 4.86 22.11
CA ALA A 178 7.07 4.97 23.23
C ALA A 178 6.96 3.67 24.04
N ALA A 179 7.08 2.50 23.38
CA ALA A 179 7.09 1.22 24.06
C ALA A 179 8.37 1.03 24.88
N GLU A 180 9.51 1.47 24.37
CA GLU A 180 10.79 1.41 25.08
C GLU A 180 10.77 2.28 26.35
N GLU A 181 10.22 3.49 26.26
CA GLU A 181 10.13 4.44 27.38
C GLU A 181 9.06 4.01 28.42
N GLN A 182 7.87 3.59 27.96
CA GLN A 182 6.69 3.39 28.82
C GLN A 182 6.40 1.91 29.13
N GLY A 183 7.15 0.98 28.54
CA GLY A 183 6.90 -0.46 28.60
C GLY A 183 5.84 -0.97 27.61
N ALA A 184 4.87 -0.14 27.21
CA ALA A 184 3.87 -0.48 26.21
C ALA A 184 3.36 0.75 25.45
N ALA A 185 3.03 0.59 24.17
CA ALA A 185 2.41 1.60 23.32
C ALA A 185 1.48 0.98 22.27
N GLY A 186 0.48 1.74 21.81
CA GLY A 186 -0.47 1.25 20.82
C GLY A 186 -1.07 2.33 19.94
N ALA A 187 -1.32 1.99 18.68
CA ALA A 187 -2.00 2.87 17.75
C ALA A 187 -3.51 2.96 18.06
N ILE A 188 -4.08 4.15 17.95
CA ILE A 188 -5.52 4.40 18.14
C ILE A 188 -6.12 5.21 17.00
N ARG A 189 -7.41 5.02 16.77
CA ARG A 189 -8.24 5.81 15.84
C ARG A 189 -9.50 6.35 16.53
N PRO A 190 -10.01 7.51 16.10
CA PRO A 190 -11.32 7.97 16.54
C PRO A 190 -12.40 6.98 16.08
N LEU A 191 -13.44 6.81 16.89
CA LEU A 191 -14.61 6.03 16.53
C LEU A 191 -15.43 6.77 15.46
N VAL A 192 -15.77 6.09 14.37
CA VAL A 192 -16.66 6.63 13.34
C VAL A 192 -18.12 6.45 13.77
N SER A 193 -18.49 5.23 14.13
CA SER A 193 -19.84 4.88 14.59
C SER A 193 -20.00 5.10 16.10
N THR A 194 -21.24 5.36 16.51
CA THR A 194 -21.65 5.30 17.93
C THR A 194 -21.50 3.86 18.43
N VAL A 195 -20.96 3.68 19.63
CA VAL A 195 -20.85 2.37 20.28
C VAL A 195 -21.96 2.26 21.32
N ILE A 196 -22.72 1.18 21.26
CA ILE A 196 -23.84 0.88 22.15
C ILE A 196 -23.59 -0.44 22.88
N ALA A 197 -24.06 -0.53 24.11
CA ALA A 197 -24.22 -1.79 24.82
C ALA A 197 -25.62 -2.36 24.52
N THR A 198 -25.72 -3.68 24.50
CA THR A 198 -26.98 -4.40 24.27
C THR A 198 -27.33 -5.27 25.47
N THR A 199 -28.61 -5.41 25.78
CA THR A 199 -29.09 -6.39 26.76
C THR A 199 -29.00 -7.81 26.19
N SER A 200 -29.12 -8.82 27.05
CA SER A 200 -29.16 -10.24 26.66
C SER A 200 -30.30 -10.57 25.68
N GLU A 201 -31.39 -9.81 25.72
CA GLU A 201 -32.57 -9.97 24.88
C GLU A 201 -32.45 -9.23 23.53
N GLY A 202 -31.33 -8.56 23.27
CA GLY A 202 -31.06 -7.87 22.01
C GLY A 202 -31.60 -6.44 21.92
N TYR A 203 -31.95 -5.82 23.05
CA TYR A 203 -32.36 -4.41 23.09
C TYR A 203 -31.17 -3.48 23.34
N LEU A 204 -31.34 -2.19 23.01
CA LEU A 204 -30.40 -1.14 23.39
C LEU A 204 -30.42 -0.98 24.92
N ASP A 205 -29.24 -1.08 25.54
CA ASP A 205 -29.06 -0.75 26.96
C ASP A 205 -28.67 0.73 27.10
N HIS A 206 -27.46 1.09 26.68
CA HIS A 206 -26.99 2.47 26.69
C HIS A 206 -25.98 2.75 25.56
N SER A 207 -25.72 4.03 25.30
CA SER A 207 -24.69 4.48 24.36
C SER A 207 -23.46 5.00 25.11
N LEU A 208 -22.28 4.64 24.63
CA LEU A 208 -21.03 5.18 25.15
C LEU A 208 -20.81 6.63 24.67
N GLU A 209 -20.19 7.46 25.51
CA GLU A 209 -19.78 8.82 25.15
C GLU A 209 -18.59 8.77 24.19
N ARG A 210 -18.86 8.78 22.87
CA ARG A 210 -17.88 8.56 21.79
C ARG A 210 -16.57 9.35 21.94
N ALA A 211 -16.61 10.56 22.50
CA ALA A 211 -15.44 11.40 22.71
C ALA A 211 -14.40 10.81 23.70
N LYS A 212 -14.84 9.96 24.64
CA LYS A 212 -13.98 9.28 25.63
C LYS A 212 -13.36 7.98 25.12
N TYR A 213 -13.87 7.41 24.03
CA TYR A 213 -13.44 6.11 23.52
C TYR A 213 -12.70 6.21 22.19
N ARG A 214 -11.85 5.22 21.94
CA ARG A 214 -11.05 5.10 20.71
C ARG A 214 -11.09 3.66 20.23
N ALA A 215 -10.96 3.47 18.92
CA ALA A 215 -10.67 2.16 18.35
C ALA A 215 -9.18 1.87 18.58
N SER A 216 -8.88 0.77 19.27
CA SER A 216 -7.53 0.24 19.35
C SER A 216 -7.16 -0.41 18.03
N GLU A 217 -6.00 -0.06 17.49
CA GLU A 217 -5.49 -0.56 16.22
C GLU A 217 -4.09 -1.15 16.41
N MET A 218 -3.60 -1.79 15.35
CA MET A 218 -2.21 -2.24 15.27
C MET A 218 -1.43 -1.24 14.40
N PRO A 219 -0.12 -1.07 14.59
CA PRO A 219 0.77 -1.84 15.47
C PRO A 219 0.66 -1.48 16.96
N GLN A 220 1.07 -2.41 17.81
CA GLN A 220 1.27 -2.22 19.24
C GLN A 220 2.70 -2.64 19.60
N GLY A 221 3.37 -1.87 20.46
CA GLY A 221 4.74 -2.14 20.89
C GLY A 221 4.79 -2.42 22.39
N PHE A 222 5.69 -3.30 22.80
CA PHE A 222 5.91 -3.65 24.20
C PHE A 222 7.39 -3.86 24.44
N THR A 223 7.91 -3.53 25.62
CA THR A 223 9.19 -4.15 26.02
C THR A 223 9.00 -5.66 26.12
N TYR A 224 10.01 -6.41 25.69
CA TYR A 224 9.93 -7.88 25.65
C TYR A 224 9.55 -8.48 27.01
N ASP A 225 10.15 -7.97 28.10
CA ASP A 225 9.91 -8.45 29.45
C ASP A 225 8.45 -8.22 29.91
N VAL A 226 7.87 -7.05 29.61
CA VAL A 226 6.49 -6.72 29.99
C VAL A 226 5.52 -7.68 29.30
N ILE A 227 5.64 -7.87 27.99
CA ILE A 227 4.69 -8.72 27.25
C ILE A 227 4.87 -10.20 27.61
N CYS A 228 6.10 -10.64 27.85
CA CYS A 228 6.37 -12.00 28.34
C CYS A 228 5.74 -12.23 29.72
N GLN A 229 5.97 -11.32 30.66
CA GLN A 229 5.41 -11.42 32.00
C GLN A 229 3.87 -11.38 31.99
N ALA A 230 3.29 -10.53 31.14
CA ALA A 230 1.84 -10.46 30.96
C ALA A 230 1.28 -11.81 30.50
N TYR A 231 1.89 -12.44 29.48
CA TYR A 231 1.45 -13.76 29.02
C TYR A 231 1.75 -14.91 29.99
N GLN A 232 2.78 -14.80 30.84
CA GLN A 232 3.04 -15.79 31.89
C GLN A 232 1.98 -15.78 32.99
N LYS A 233 1.44 -14.59 33.33
CA LYS A 233 0.41 -14.42 34.36
C LYS A 233 -1.02 -14.45 33.82
N CYS A 234 -1.18 -14.40 32.50
CA CYS A 234 -2.46 -14.35 31.81
C CYS A 234 -3.35 -15.53 32.21
N SER A 235 -4.58 -15.23 32.62
CA SER A 235 -5.57 -16.25 32.97
C SER A 235 -6.00 -17.05 31.74
N GLU A 236 -6.50 -18.27 31.94
CA GLU A 236 -7.07 -19.07 30.83
C GLU A 236 -8.28 -18.39 30.18
N SER A 237 -9.08 -17.65 30.96
CA SER A 237 -10.21 -16.86 30.43
C SER A 237 -9.71 -15.76 29.47
N ASP A 238 -8.64 -15.05 29.83
CA ASP A 238 -8.10 -14.00 28.97
C ASP A 238 -7.37 -14.57 27.75
N PHE A 239 -6.76 -15.75 27.87
CA PHE A 239 -6.24 -16.47 26.69
C PHE A 239 -7.34 -16.84 25.71
N GLU A 240 -8.53 -17.20 26.20
CA GLU A 240 -9.65 -17.66 25.37
C GLU A 240 -10.45 -16.51 24.75
N PHE A 241 -10.79 -15.50 25.55
CA PHE A 241 -11.73 -14.45 25.17
C PHE A 241 -11.11 -13.06 25.02
N GLY A 242 -9.87 -12.86 25.49
CA GLY A 242 -9.16 -11.60 25.38
C GLY A 242 -8.91 -11.21 23.92
N THR A 243 -8.94 -9.91 23.66
CA THR A 243 -8.69 -9.36 22.31
C THR A 243 -7.56 -8.34 22.26
N GLU A 244 -7.11 -7.83 23.41
CA GLU A 244 -6.30 -6.62 23.52
C GLU A 244 -5.02 -6.88 24.36
N CYS A 245 -3.85 -6.76 23.73
CA CYS A 245 -2.56 -7.00 24.39
C CYS A 245 -2.20 -5.89 25.37
N LEU A 246 -2.59 -4.63 25.08
CA LEU A 246 -2.36 -3.50 25.99
C LEU A 246 -3.08 -3.70 27.32
N HIS A 247 -4.26 -4.35 27.27
CA HIS A 247 -5.02 -4.69 28.47
C HIS A 247 -4.30 -5.74 29.31
N LEU A 248 -3.69 -6.76 28.70
CA LEU A 248 -2.89 -7.74 29.43
C LEU A 248 -1.68 -7.09 30.12
N ALA A 249 -0.99 -6.18 29.44
CA ALA A 249 0.14 -5.44 30.02
C ALA A 249 -0.29 -4.62 31.24
N LEU A 250 -1.43 -3.92 31.15
CA LEU A 250 -1.99 -3.16 32.27
C LEU A 250 -2.41 -4.07 33.43
N GLN A 251 -3.19 -5.11 33.16
CA GLN A 251 -3.79 -5.97 34.18
C GLN A 251 -2.75 -6.82 34.93
N TYR A 252 -1.77 -7.37 34.23
CA TYR A 252 -0.83 -8.35 34.80
C TYR A 252 0.54 -7.79 35.16
N CYS A 253 0.87 -6.60 34.63
CA CYS A 253 2.16 -5.94 34.87
C CYS A 253 2.02 -4.51 35.40
N GLY A 254 0.82 -3.95 35.48
CA GLY A 254 0.61 -2.56 35.89
C GLY A 254 1.14 -1.53 34.88
N THR A 255 1.46 -1.96 33.65
CA THR A 255 2.06 -1.12 32.62
C THR A 255 0.98 -0.35 31.87
N ASN A 256 0.96 0.97 32.03
CA ASN A 256 0.00 1.82 31.33
C ASN A 256 0.54 2.19 29.94
N ALA A 257 -0.17 1.79 28.88
CA ALA A 257 0.30 1.97 27.53
C ALA A 257 0.15 3.41 27.01
N LYS A 258 1.17 3.90 26.30
CA LYS A 258 1.08 5.15 25.54
C LYS A 258 0.19 4.95 24.30
N LEU A 259 -0.86 5.75 24.17
CA LEU A 259 -1.74 5.73 23.00
C LEU A 259 -1.26 6.73 21.95
N ILE A 260 -1.06 6.28 20.71
CA ILE A 260 -0.52 7.08 19.59
C ILE A 260 -1.58 7.20 18.50
N GLN A 261 -1.80 8.41 18.00
CA GLN A 261 -2.77 8.63 16.93
C GLN A 261 -2.28 8.03 15.60
N GLY A 262 -3.01 7.03 15.10
CA GLY A 262 -2.71 6.36 13.84
C GLY A 262 -3.36 7.03 12.61
N PRO A 263 -2.82 6.80 11.40
CA PRO A 263 -3.45 7.21 10.13
C PRO A 263 -4.68 6.34 9.81
N PRO A 264 -5.56 6.79 8.89
CA PRO A 264 -6.72 5.99 8.49
C PRO A 264 -6.33 4.66 7.85
N THR A 265 -5.13 4.53 7.27
CA THR A 265 -4.62 3.33 6.56
C THR A 265 -4.52 2.07 7.42
N LEU A 266 -4.63 2.20 8.74
CA LEU A 266 -4.44 1.08 9.66
C LEU A 266 -5.56 0.04 9.63
N TRP A 267 -6.69 0.24 8.94
CA TRP A 267 -7.85 -0.66 9.03
C TRP A 267 -7.51 -2.13 8.75
N LYS A 268 -8.23 -3.01 9.44
CA LYS A 268 -8.09 -4.45 9.29
C LYS A 268 -8.87 -4.94 8.07
N VAL A 269 -8.20 -5.64 7.15
CA VAL A 269 -8.90 -6.37 6.10
C VAL A 269 -9.71 -7.50 6.76
N THR A 270 -11.03 -7.37 6.77
CA THR A 270 -11.94 -8.24 7.52
C THR A 270 -12.98 -8.90 6.62
N TYR A 271 -13.52 -8.15 5.66
CA TYR A 271 -14.59 -8.54 4.75
C TYR A 271 -14.11 -8.54 3.29
N LYS A 272 -14.92 -9.14 2.39
CA LYS A 272 -14.62 -9.17 0.95
C LYS A 272 -14.47 -7.77 0.33
N ARG A 273 -15.27 -6.79 0.77
CA ARG A 273 -15.14 -5.39 0.34
C ARG A 273 -13.78 -4.78 0.71
N ASP A 274 -13.20 -5.22 1.82
CA ASP A 274 -11.88 -4.72 2.27
C ASP A 274 -10.76 -5.32 1.40
N LEU A 275 -10.94 -6.53 0.87
CA LEU A 275 -10.01 -7.12 -0.10
C LEU A 275 -9.98 -6.26 -1.38
N ALA A 276 -11.15 -5.87 -1.90
CA ALA A 276 -11.24 -5.01 -3.08
C ALA A 276 -10.60 -3.63 -2.81
N ALA A 277 -10.86 -3.03 -1.65
CA ALA A 277 -10.22 -1.77 -1.26
C ALA A 277 -8.69 -1.91 -1.18
N ALA A 278 -8.18 -2.99 -0.58
CA ALA A 278 -6.75 -3.25 -0.48
C ALA A 278 -6.10 -3.42 -1.85
N GLU A 279 -6.72 -4.16 -2.78
CA GLU A 279 -6.24 -4.31 -4.14
C GLU A 279 -6.14 -2.97 -4.87
N SER A 280 -7.19 -2.14 -4.76
CA SER A 280 -7.21 -0.81 -5.39
C SER A 280 -6.09 0.09 -4.87
N ILE A 281 -5.83 0.10 -3.56
CA ILE A 281 -4.75 0.90 -2.96
C ILE A 281 -3.38 0.40 -3.40
N ILE A 282 -3.18 -0.92 -3.49
CA ILE A 282 -1.94 -1.51 -4.00
C ILE A 282 -1.72 -1.06 -5.46
N LYS A 283 -2.75 -1.19 -6.31
CA LYS A 283 -2.68 -0.76 -7.72
C LYS A 283 -2.41 0.72 -7.84
N GLU A 284 -3.09 1.56 -7.09
CA GLU A 284 -2.89 3.01 -7.07
C GLU A 284 -1.44 3.35 -6.67
N THR A 285 -0.94 2.77 -5.59
CA THR A 285 0.44 3.00 -5.11
C THR A 285 1.46 2.64 -6.18
N LEU A 286 1.28 1.51 -6.86
CA LEU A 286 2.18 1.08 -7.94
C LEU A 286 2.08 1.95 -9.19
N SER A 287 1.05 2.78 -9.34
CA SER A 287 0.76 3.54 -10.57
C SER A 287 1.16 5.01 -10.52
N ARG A 288 1.72 5.48 -9.39
CA ARG A 288 2.09 6.89 -9.19
C ARG A 288 3.30 7.34 -10.00
N SER A 289 4.15 6.41 -10.44
CA SER A 289 5.36 6.72 -11.18
C SER A 289 5.59 5.75 -12.33
N ALA A 290 6.20 6.20 -13.42
CA ALA A 290 6.76 5.34 -14.44
C ALA A 290 8.02 5.95 -15.05
N CYS A 291 8.82 5.09 -15.67
CA CYS A 291 10.05 5.46 -16.33
C CYS A 291 9.89 5.37 -17.85
N VAL A 292 10.25 6.42 -18.59
CA VAL A 292 10.23 6.47 -20.06
C VAL A 292 11.64 6.32 -20.59
N ILE A 293 11.86 5.32 -21.44
CA ILE A 293 13.17 4.97 -22.02
C ILE A 293 13.16 5.36 -23.49
N THR A 294 14.09 6.23 -23.88
CA THR A 294 14.09 6.91 -25.18
C THR A 294 15.13 6.39 -26.18
N GLY A 295 16.09 5.58 -25.73
CA GLY A 295 17.18 5.09 -26.56
C GLY A 295 18.11 6.17 -27.10
N GLY A 296 18.15 7.35 -26.45
CA GLY A 296 18.96 8.50 -26.87
C GLY A 296 18.45 9.24 -28.13
N SER A 297 17.24 8.93 -28.62
CA SER A 297 16.66 9.58 -29.79
C SER A 297 15.99 10.91 -29.43
N GLU A 298 16.40 12.02 -30.07
CA GLU A 298 15.79 13.35 -29.86
C GLU A 298 14.28 13.37 -30.11
N GLN A 299 13.81 12.61 -31.10
CA GLN A 299 12.38 12.52 -31.40
C GLN A 299 11.63 11.73 -30.32
N ALA A 300 12.27 10.70 -29.75
CA ALA A 300 11.70 9.94 -28.64
C ALA A 300 11.64 10.80 -27.36
N VAL A 301 12.66 11.63 -27.12
CA VAL A 301 12.68 12.61 -26.02
C VAL A 301 11.53 13.62 -26.20
N THR A 302 11.34 14.16 -27.41
CA THR A 302 10.25 15.12 -27.68
C THR A 302 8.87 14.51 -27.39
N LEU A 303 8.64 13.25 -27.78
CA LEU A 303 7.41 12.53 -27.46
C LEU A 303 7.30 12.24 -25.96
N ALA A 304 8.39 11.86 -25.30
CA ALA A 304 8.42 11.61 -23.86
C ALA A 304 8.06 12.88 -23.06
N ASP A 305 8.56 14.04 -23.45
CA ASP A 305 8.22 15.33 -22.82
C ASP A 305 6.75 15.70 -23.02
N ALA A 306 6.21 15.44 -24.22
CA ALA A 306 4.79 15.66 -24.51
C ALA A 306 3.91 14.71 -23.67
N LEU A 307 4.31 13.44 -23.55
CA LEU A 307 3.64 12.45 -22.72
C LEU A 307 3.71 12.82 -21.23
N GLN A 308 4.87 13.26 -20.73
CA GLN A 308 5.07 13.71 -19.35
C GLN A 308 4.12 14.85 -18.99
N LYS A 309 3.95 15.84 -19.88
CA LYS A 309 2.99 16.93 -19.68
C LYS A 309 1.55 16.42 -19.63
N ALA A 310 1.18 15.50 -20.53
CA ALA A 310 -0.17 14.97 -20.62
C ALA A 310 -0.55 14.10 -19.40
N VAL A 311 0.36 13.26 -18.91
CA VAL A 311 0.07 12.40 -17.74
C VAL A 311 0.17 13.13 -16.40
N GLY A 312 0.84 14.28 -16.35
CA GLY A 312 0.87 15.11 -15.14
C GLY A 312 -0.53 15.55 -14.69
N ALA A 313 -1.47 15.68 -15.63
CA ALA A 313 -2.88 15.93 -15.34
C ALA A 313 -3.63 14.69 -14.75
N LEU A 314 -3.01 13.51 -14.79
CA LEU A 314 -3.55 12.23 -14.32
C LEU A 314 -2.89 11.74 -13.02
N ASP A 315 -2.19 12.63 -12.29
CA ASP A 315 -1.51 12.33 -11.02
C ASP A 315 -0.44 11.21 -11.13
N MET A 316 0.24 11.13 -12.29
CA MET A 316 1.34 10.20 -12.52
C MET A 316 2.63 10.96 -12.83
N LYS A 317 3.71 10.62 -12.12
CA LYS A 317 5.06 11.14 -12.36
C LYS A 317 5.76 10.31 -13.45
N LEU A 318 6.35 10.95 -14.45
CA LEU A 318 7.24 10.29 -15.41
C LEU A 318 8.66 10.80 -15.27
N ASP A 319 9.60 9.88 -15.19
CA ASP A 319 11.03 10.16 -15.30
C ASP A 319 11.51 9.71 -16.69
N VAL A 320 12.15 10.60 -17.44
CA VAL A 320 12.62 10.34 -18.81
C VAL A 320 14.12 10.05 -18.78
N ILE A 321 14.52 8.89 -19.30
CA ILE A 321 15.92 8.43 -19.33
C ILE A 321 16.33 7.96 -20.73
N PRO A 322 17.63 8.03 -21.07
CA PRO A 322 18.12 7.52 -22.36
C PRO A 322 18.15 5.99 -22.40
N ASP A 323 18.55 5.34 -21.31
CA ASP A 323 18.75 3.89 -21.19
C ASP A 323 18.67 3.46 -19.71
N LEU A 324 18.73 2.15 -19.44
CA LEU A 324 18.76 1.56 -18.09
C LEU A 324 20.18 1.23 -17.60
N MET A 325 21.19 1.95 -18.10
CA MET A 325 22.60 1.67 -17.82
C MET A 325 23.24 2.72 -16.91
N GLY A 326 24.41 2.40 -16.34
CA GLY A 326 25.18 3.32 -15.51
C GLY A 326 24.38 3.84 -14.31
N GLU A 327 24.28 5.16 -14.16
CA GLU A 327 23.53 5.81 -13.07
C GLU A 327 22.01 5.54 -13.15
N ASN A 328 21.48 5.25 -14.35
CA ASN A 328 20.06 4.97 -14.57
C ASN A 328 19.65 3.56 -14.16
N ALA A 329 20.59 2.63 -13.94
CA ALA A 329 20.29 1.27 -13.50
C ALA A 329 19.53 1.25 -12.16
N GLY A 330 19.63 2.31 -11.35
CA GLY A 330 18.86 2.47 -10.11
C GLY A 330 17.33 2.45 -10.31
N TYR A 331 16.83 2.79 -11.50
CA TYR A 331 15.40 2.71 -11.83
C TYR A 331 14.88 1.27 -11.82
N LEU A 332 15.70 0.28 -12.19
CA LEU A 332 15.36 -1.14 -12.08
C LEU A 332 14.96 -1.51 -10.66
N LEU A 333 15.56 -0.87 -9.65
CA LEU A 333 15.34 -1.14 -8.23
C LEU A 333 14.24 -0.30 -7.56
N LYS A 334 13.77 0.76 -8.24
CA LYS A 334 12.77 1.71 -7.70
C LYS A 334 11.43 1.59 -8.40
N GLU A 335 11.40 1.52 -9.72
CA GLU A 335 10.18 1.62 -10.53
C GLU A 335 9.49 0.30 -10.82
N TRP A 336 8.18 0.37 -11.09
CA TRP A 336 7.34 -0.79 -11.46
C TRP A 336 6.79 -0.71 -12.88
N ASN A 337 6.95 0.44 -13.54
CA ASN A 337 6.33 0.75 -14.81
C ASN A 337 7.38 1.35 -15.75
N PHE A 338 7.51 0.77 -16.93
CA PHE A 338 8.50 1.15 -17.92
C PHE A 338 7.80 1.39 -19.27
N ILE A 339 8.16 2.46 -19.95
CA ILE A 339 7.59 2.87 -21.23
C ILE A 339 8.74 2.99 -22.22
N GLN A 340 8.87 2.02 -23.12
CA GLN A 340 9.85 2.06 -24.21
C GLN A 340 9.27 2.86 -25.38
N VAL A 341 10.00 3.90 -25.83
CA VAL A 341 9.57 4.74 -26.96
C VAL A 341 10.44 4.50 -28.19
N SER A 342 9.82 3.96 -29.25
CA SER A 342 10.51 3.67 -30.52
C SER A 342 9.86 4.46 -31.67
N VAL A 343 10.53 5.52 -32.13
CA VAL A 343 9.98 6.45 -33.13
C VAL A 343 10.35 6.09 -34.58
N ASN A 344 11.56 5.53 -34.80
CA ASN A 344 12.13 5.33 -36.15
C ASN A 344 12.48 3.86 -36.48
N ARG A 345 12.38 2.96 -35.50
CA ARG A 345 12.65 1.53 -35.67
C ARG A 345 11.47 0.74 -35.12
N SER A 346 10.82 -0.03 -35.98
CA SER A 346 9.89 -1.10 -35.62
C SER A 346 10.66 -2.33 -35.13
N CYS A 347 11.65 -2.16 -34.25
CA CYS A 347 12.48 -3.26 -33.76
C CYS A 347 12.23 -3.48 -32.27
N LEU A 348 11.78 -4.68 -31.92
CA LEU A 348 11.52 -5.07 -30.53
C LEU A 348 12.80 -5.35 -29.73
N SER A 349 13.98 -5.29 -30.35
CA SER A 349 15.27 -5.55 -29.66
C SER A 349 15.50 -4.67 -28.44
N GLU A 350 15.05 -3.41 -28.48
CA GLU A 350 15.13 -2.50 -27.33
C GLU A 350 14.23 -2.99 -26.17
N VAL A 351 13.04 -3.48 -26.50
CA VAL A 351 12.09 -4.05 -25.53
C VAL A 351 12.67 -5.35 -24.94
N GLU A 352 13.26 -6.20 -25.77
CA GLU A 352 13.92 -7.44 -25.33
C GLU A 352 15.07 -7.18 -24.35
N ALA A 353 15.88 -6.14 -24.61
CA ALA A 353 16.94 -5.72 -23.69
C ALA A 353 16.36 -5.27 -22.33
N VAL A 354 15.35 -4.40 -22.34
CA VAL A 354 14.64 -3.96 -21.12
C VAL A 354 14.07 -5.16 -20.37
N LEU A 355 13.43 -6.11 -21.06
CA LEU A 355 12.89 -7.32 -20.44
C LEU A 355 13.98 -8.18 -19.80
N THR A 356 15.14 -8.29 -20.44
CA THR A 356 16.29 -9.03 -19.92
C THR A 356 16.81 -8.40 -18.62
N ASP A 357 16.96 -7.07 -18.60
CA ASP A 357 17.42 -6.33 -17.42
C ASP A 357 16.43 -6.45 -16.26
N LEU A 358 15.12 -6.34 -16.55
CA LEU A 358 14.06 -6.50 -15.56
C LEU A 358 14.00 -7.92 -14.99
N GLN A 359 14.26 -8.93 -15.81
CA GLN A 359 14.36 -10.32 -15.36
C GLN A 359 15.57 -10.53 -14.45
N ALA A 360 16.72 -9.94 -14.79
CA ALA A 360 17.92 -9.99 -13.96
C ALA A 360 17.71 -9.31 -12.60
N ALA A 361 16.98 -8.18 -12.55
CA ALA A 361 16.64 -7.50 -11.30
C ALA A 361 15.64 -8.29 -10.43
N ASN A 362 14.90 -9.25 -11.02
CA ASN A 362 13.99 -10.18 -10.35
C ASN A 362 12.93 -9.53 -9.42
N ARG A 363 12.58 -8.26 -9.63
CA ARG A 363 11.57 -7.58 -8.80
C ARG A 363 10.14 -7.97 -9.13
N ALA A 364 9.92 -8.50 -10.33
CA ALA A 364 8.63 -9.02 -10.77
C ALA A 364 8.07 -10.11 -9.83
N VAL A 365 8.92 -10.72 -8.99
CA VAL A 365 8.49 -11.64 -7.94
C VAL A 365 7.52 -10.99 -6.94
N LEU A 366 7.66 -9.68 -6.68
CA LEU A 366 6.86 -8.95 -5.69
C LEU A 366 5.57 -8.37 -6.28
N HIS A 367 5.63 -7.79 -7.47
CA HIS A 367 4.48 -7.22 -8.17
C HIS A 367 4.66 -7.36 -9.69
N PRO A 368 3.57 -7.43 -10.46
CA PRO A 368 3.66 -7.42 -11.91
C PRO A 368 4.29 -6.11 -12.41
N LEU A 369 5.37 -6.23 -13.17
CA LEU A 369 5.98 -5.11 -13.87
C LEU A 369 5.17 -4.78 -15.11
N VAL A 370 4.94 -3.51 -15.38
CA VAL A 370 4.27 -3.06 -16.60
C VAL A 370 5.32 -2.54 -17.56
N VAL A 371 5.35 -3.07 -18.77
CA VAL A 371 6.18 -2.58 -19.87
C VAL A 371 5.24 -2.17 -21.00
N ILE A 372 5.33 -0.92 -21.43
CA ILE A 372 4.54 -0.40 -22.54
C ILE A 372 5.51 -0.04 -23.66
N TRP A 373 5.40 -0.74 -24.78
CA TRP A 373 6.11 -0.37 -25.99
C TRP A 373 5.26 0.58 -26.82
N THR A 374 5.78 1.77 -27.07
CA THR A 374 5.14 2.77 -27.91
C THR A 374 5.87 2.88 -29.24
N SER A 375 5.15 2.70 -30.34
CA SER A 375 5.72 2.79 -31.69
C SER A 375 5.07 3.89 -32.50
N GLY A 376 5.90 4.69 -33.18
CA GLY A 376 5.43 5.68 -34.13
C GLY A 376 5.13 5.05 -35.48
N ARG A 377 3.93 5.29 -36.04
CA ARG A 377 3.67 5.02 -37.46
C ARG A 377 3.48 6.35 -38.18
N ARG A 378 4.37 6.66 -39.12
CA ARG A 378 4.13 7.74 -40.10
C ARG A 378 3.06 7.29 -41.07
N THR A 379 2.03 8.11 -41.24
CA THR A 379 1.13 8.00 -42.37
C THR A 379 1.79 8.71 -43.55
N ASP A 380 2.61 8.01 -44.32
CA ASP A 380 3.00 8.51 -45.64
C ASP A 380 1.91 8.12 -46.65
N SER A 381 1.12 9.11 -47.05
CA SER A 381 0.28 9.13 -48.27
C SER A 381 -0.42 10.51 -48.36
N ASP A 382 -0.37 11.38 -49.38
CA ASP A 382 0.24 11.41 -50.73
C ASP A 382 0.36 10.10 -51.53
N SER A 383 -0.57 9.19 -51.31
CA SER A 383 -0.78 8.02 -52.16
C SER A 383 -2.25 7.87 -52.51
N SER A 384 -2.78 8.88 -53.19
CA SER A 384 -3.93 8.74 -54.08
C SER A 384 -3.50 7.97 -55.33
N LYS A 385 -3.39 6.64 -55.21
CA LYS A 385 -3.45 5.68 -56.32
C LYS A 385 -3.54 4.25 -55.77
N VAL A 386 -4.76 3.86 -55.39
CA VAL A 386 -5.13 2.45 -55.32
C VAL A 386 -5.91 2.16 -56.60
N HIS A 387 -5.24 1.56 -57.59
CA HIS A 387 -5.92 0.86 -58.66
C HIS A 387 -6.29 -0.53 -58.14
N LEU A 388 -7.60 -0.83 -58.15
CA LEU A 388 -8.15 -2.16 -57.94
C LEU A 388 -8.04 -2.96 -59.24
N SER A 389 -7.12 -3.91 -59.29
CA SER A 389 -7.11 -5.12 -60.15
C SER A 389 -5.85 -5.89 -59.75
N GLY A 390 -5.90 -7.03 -59.07
CA GLY A 390 -6.40 -8.30 -59.59
C GLY A 390 -5.18 -9.22 -59.73
N SER A 391 -5.08 -10.19 -58.82
CA SER A 391 -4.11 -11.32 -58.82
C SER A 391 -2.62 -11.00 -58.62
N ASP A 392 -1.97 -11.89 -57.90
CA ASP A 392 -0.53 -12.07 -57.67
C ASP A 392 0.21 -11.19 -56.65
N GLU A 393 0.76 -11.91 -55.68
CA GLU A 393 1.88 -11.62 -54.78
C GLU A 393 2.02 -10.18 -54.25
N LEU A 394 1.51 -9.99 -53.02
CA LEU A 394 1.81 -8.84 -52.18
C LEU A 394 3.30 -8.77 -51.84
N SER A 395 4.06 -8.05 -52.66
CA SER A 395 5.41 -7.58 -52.32
C SER A 395 5.31 -6.50 -51.22
N VAL A 396 5.67 -6.90 -50.00
CA VAL A 396 5.68 -6.09 -48.78
C VAL A 396 6.86 -5.11 -48.79
N SER A 397 6.61 -3.83 -49.04
CA SER A 397 7.55 -2.74 -48.70
C SER A 397 6.97 -1.90 -47.56
N GLY A 398 7.35 -2.23 -46.33
CA GLY A 398 6.94 -1.54 -45.11
C GLY A 398 6.93 -2.49 -43.92
N ARG A 399 8.11 -2.92 -43.46
CA ARG A 399 8.27 -3.92 -42.40
C ARG A 399 7.91 -3.33 -41.03
N GLY A 400 6.62 -3.17 -40.76
CA GLY A 400 6.09 -2.97 -39.40
C GLY A 400 6.31 -4.23 -38.56
N VAL A 401 6.38 -4.09 -37.23
CA VAL A 401 6.37 -5.27 -36.34
C VAL A 401 5.05 -6.00 -36.56
N GLU A 402 5.13 -7.30 -36.84
CA GLU A 402 3.92 -8.12 -36.90
C GLU A 402 3.31 -8.25 -35.50
N PRO A 403 1.99 -8.04 -35.35
CA PRO A 403 1.30 -8.25 -34.06
C PRO A 403 1.57 -9.62 -33.41
N ALA A 404 1.93 -10.63 -34.22
CA ALA A 404 2.35 -11.94 -33.72
C ALA A 404 3.65 -11.86 -32.89
N THR A 405 4.65 -11.09 -33.31
CA THR A 405 5.95 -11.01 -32.63
C THR A 405 5.85 -10.39 -31.24
N ILE A 406 5.05 -9.32 -31.08
CA ILE A 406 4.80 -8.73 -29.75
C ILE A 406 4.02 -9.70 -28.85
N MET A 407 3.08 -10.47 -29.42
CA MET A 407 2.30 -11.45 -28.67
C MET A 407 3.18 -12.57 -28.10
N ASP A 408 4.13 -13.08 -28.90
CA ASP A 408 5.07 -14.11 -28.47
C ASP A 408 5.99 -13.61 -27.35
N LEU A 409 6.59 -12.42 -27.55
CA LEU A 409 7.44 -11.79 -26.54
C LEU A 409 6.67 -11.53 -25.23
N ALA A 410 5.45 -11.00 -25.34
CA ALA A 410 4.61 -10.70 -24.20
C ALA A 410 4.16 -11.97 -23.46
N SER A 411 3.90 -13.06 -24.19
CA SER A 411 3.56 -14.36 -23.60
C SER A 411 4.72 -14.94 -22.80
N ALA A 412 5.95 -14.87 -23.34
CA ALA A 412 7.15 -15.28 -22.61
C ALA A 412 7.38 -14.42 -21.35
N ALA A 413 7.24 -13.09 -21.47
CA ALA A 413 7.40 -12.14 -20.37
C ALA A 413 6.35 -12.36 -19.25
N LYS A 414 5.12 -12.74 -19.61
CA LYS A 414 4.03 -13.00 -18.66
C LYS A 414 4.35 -14.12 -17.67
N PHE A 415 5.06 -15.18 -18.09
CA PHE A 415 5.52 -16.24 -17.18
C PHE A 415 6.51 -15.75 -16.12
N ARG A 416 7.15 -14.60 -16.36
CA ARG A 416 8.04 -13.91 -15.43
C ARG A 416 7.35 -12.76 -14.69
N ASN A 417 6.02 -12.71 -14.72
CA ASN A 417 5.20 -11.65 -14.11
C ASN A 417 5.49 -10.25 -14.68
N ILE A 418 5.81 -10.16 -15.97
CA ILE A 418 5.98 -8.90 -16.70
C ILE A 418 4.83 -8.77 -17.72
N LEU A 419 4.10 -7.67 -17.64
CA LEU A 419 2.95 -7.36 -18.48
C LEU A 419 3.39 -6.41 -19.60
N LEU A 420 3.66 -6.99 -20.78
CA LEU A 420 4.02 -6.23 -21.97
C LEU A 420 2.78 -5.85 -22.78
N TYR A 421 2.63 -4.56 -23.05
CA TYR A 421 1.59 -3.98 -23.89
C TYR A 421 2.20 -3.20 -25.05
N GLY A 422 1.52 -3.13 -26.19
CA GLY A 422 1.88 -2.28 -27.32
C GLY A 422 0.90 -1.13 -27.49
N ILE A 423 1.40 0.06 -27.81
CA ILE A 423 0.59 1.19 -28.26
C ILE A 423 1.22 1.75 -29.55
N GLN A 424 0.43 1.78 -30.62
CA GLN A 424 0.80 2.40 -31.87
C GLN A 424 0.27 3.84 -31.92
N LEU A 425 1.18 4.80 -32.01
CA LEU A 425 0.87 6.22 -32.10
C LEU A 425 0.82 6.65 -33.56
N ARG A 426 -0.28 7.31 -33.96
CA ARG A 426 -0.38 7.93 -35.29
C ARG A 426 0.40 9.24 -35.33
N GLN A 427 1.50 9.27 -36.09
CA GLN A 427 2.25 10.50 -36.32
C GLN A 427 1.64 11.30 -37.46
N THR A 428 1.39 12.59 -37.21
CA THR A 428 0.77 13.53 -38.13
C THR A 428 1.49 14.88 -38.06
N LYS A 429 1.53 15.60 -39.18
CA LYS A 429 2.05 16.98 -39.23
C LYS A 429 1.06 18.01 -38.70
N ASP A 430 -0.21 17.63 -38.58
CA ASP A 430 -1.28 18.44 -37.99
C ASP A 430 -1.12 18.48 -36.46
N ALA A 431 -0.87 19.67 -35.91
CA ALA A 431 -0.59 19.89 -34.50
C ALA A 431 -1.76 19.49 -33.58
N GLU A 432 -3.01 19.80 -33.96
CA GLU A 432 -4.17 19.46 -33.13
C GLU A 432 -4.40 17.94 -33.08
N ARG A 433 -4.22 17.27 -34.22
CA ARG A 433 -4.34 15.80 -34.28
C ARG A 433 -3.19 15.12 -33.53
N TRP A 434 -2.00 15.70 -33.55
CA TRP A 434 -0.86 15.22 -32.79
C TRP A 434 -1.12 15.32 -31.29
N GLU A 435 -1.55 16.48 -30.79
CA GLU A 435 -1.89 16.69 -29.37
C GLU A 435 -2.96 15.72 -28.90
N ARG A 436 -4.02 15.50 -29.70
CA ARG A 436 -5.06 14.52 -29.39
C ARG A 436 -4.52 13.09 -29.29
N SER A 437 -3.59 12.72 -30.18
CA SER A 437 -2.97 11.38 -30.19
C SER A 437 -2.08 11.18 -28.96
N VAL A 438 -1.34 12.23 -28.55
CA VAL A 438 -0.52 12.20 -27.32
C VAL A 438 -1.39 12.12 -26.07
N LEU A 439 -2.50 12.86 -26.01
CA LEU A 439 -3.44 12.78 -24.88
C LEU A 439 -4.03 11.36 -24.76
N ARG A 440 -4.45 10.78 -25.89
CA ARG A 440 -4.96 9.40 -25.91
C ARG A 440 -3.89 8.38 -25.52
N LEU A 441 -2.64 8.59 -25.94
CA LEU A 441 -1.50 7.78 -25.49
C LEU A 441 -1.35 7.86 -23.97
N ALA A 442 -1.45 9.05 -23.38
CA ALA A 442 -1.38 9.27 -21.94
C ALA A 442 -2.52 8.54 -21.19
N GLU A 443 -3.75 8.64 -21.68
CA GLU A 443 -4.93 7.99 -21.09
C GLU A 443 -4.80 6.45 -21.13
N ILE A 444 -4.43 5.89 -22.29
CA ILE A 444 -4.24 4.44 -22.45
C ILE A 444 -3.09 3.96 -21.55
N THR A 445 -1.97 4.69 -21.53
CA THR A 445 -0.80 4.36 -20.71
C THR A 445 -1.17 4.33 -19.22
N SER A 446 -1.85 5.37 -18.74
CA SER A 446 -2.33 5.46 -17.35
C SER A 446 -3.29 4.32 -17.02
N ALA A 447 -4.22 4.00 -17.91
CA ALA A 447 -5.17 2.90 -17.72
C ALA A 447 -4.48 1.53 -17.64
N LEU A 448 -3.53 1.25 -18.54
CA LEU A 448 -2.79 -0.03 -18.53
C LEU A 448 -1.95 -0.18 -17.25
N ILE A 449 -1.29 0.88 -16.83
CA ILE A 449 -0.50 0.91 -15.58
C ILE A 449 -1.38 0.71 -14.36
N ARG A 450 -2.53 1.38 -14.31
CA ARG A 450 -3.48 1.30 -13.17
C ARG A 450 -4.15 -0.06 -13.06
N GLU A 451 -4.67 -0.58 -14.17
CA GLU A 451 -5.43 -1.84 -14.16
C GLU A 451 -4.51 -3.06 -14.01
N ARG A 452 -3.29 -3.02 -14.57
CA ARG A 452 -2.34 -4.15 -14.63
C ARG A 452 -3.01 -5.44 -15.11
N SER A 453 -3.90 -5.32 -16.09
CA SER A 453 -4.72 -6.44 -16.53
C SER A 453 -3.90 -7.42 -17.39
N PRO A 454 -3.77 -8.69 -17.00
CA PRO A 454 -3.08 -9.70 -17.81
C PRO A 454 -3.86 -10.10 -19.08
N ALA A 455 -5.09 -9.60 -19.25
CA ALA A 455 -5.96 -9.91 -20.39
C ALA A 455 -5.57 -9.13 -21.66
N LEU A 456 -4.93 -7.97 -21.51
CA LEU A 456 -4.50 -7.13 -22.65
C LEU A 456 -3.03 -7.33 -23.03
N VAL A 457 -2.34 -8.26 -22.37
CA VAL A 457 -0.92 -8.54 -22.63
C VAL A 457 -0.73 -8.99 -24.08
N GLY A 458 0.28 -8.42 -24.75
CA GLY A 458 0.59 -8.65 -26.16
C GLY A 458 -0.30 -7.90 -27.15
N GLN A 459 -1.33 -7.18 -26.70
CA GLN A 459 -2.18 -6.39 -27.59
C GLN A 459 -1.47 -5.13 -28.09
N LEU A 460 -1.71 -4.77 -29.35
CA LEU A 460 -1.27 -3.52 -29.97
C LEU A 460 -2.45 -2.55 -30.08
N LEU A 461 -2.55 -1.64 -29.11
CA LEU A 461 -3.59 -0.61 -29.04
C LEU A 461 -3.26 0.57 -29.98
N GLN A 462 -4.24 1.39 -30.33
CA GLN A 462 -4.04 2.59 -31.16
C GLN A 462 -4.34 3.86 -30.37
N ALA A 463 -3.38 4.79 -30.38
CA ALA A 463 -3.52 6.15 -29.88
C ALA A 463 -3.64 7.14 -31.04
#